data_AF-T1KK52-F1
#
_entry.id   AF-T1KK52-F1
#
_cell.length_a   1.000
_cell.length_b   1.000
_cell.length_c   1.000
_cell.angle_alpha   90.00
_cell.angle_beta   90.00
_cell.angle_gamma   90.00
#
_symmetry.space_group_name_H-M   'P 1'
#
loop_
_entity.id
_entity.type
_entity.pdbx_description
1 polymer ?
#
loop_
_entity_poly.entity_id
_entity_poly.type
_entity_poly.pdbx_seq_one_letter_code
_entity_poly.pdbx_strand_id
1 'polypeptide(L)'
;MYLNIVIFYLLIALTKAQEVYQQTNLDKLLTIKLYHSINSPDSYKLRGTIIIPSSKEKDLVIKQDKPLTDEEINDLDKAARNNGFYFLKAVAYKSTSEDQTKMATSFIEACSLVQSGLSDIIMISLDYYGNLIGISLTSTNPTCESSYFSTDSSNKLDTFNTTVKLISTTLGPVPDTLSYIQRMEQEKNEKLRGDKVDNRSFFGKYWMYIVPVVIFVLISNLASPEGMEQAAAR
;
A
#
# COMPACT_ATOMS: atom_id res chain seq x y z
N MET A 1 52.59 -0.50 26.56
CA MET A 1 51.60 0.16 27.44
C MET A 1 50.43 0.74 26.65
N TYR A 2 50.66 1.61 25.66
CA TYR A 2 49.60 2.20 24.81
C TYR A 2 48.73 1.18 24.06
N LEU A 3 49.31 0.12 23.51
CA LEU A 3 48.55 -0.90 22.76
C LEU A 3 47.50 -1.62 23.64
N ASN A 4 47.85 -1.94 24.89
CA ASN A 4 46.92 -2.59 25.83
C ASN A 4 45.78 -1.66 26.26
N ILE A 5 46.05 -0.35 26.36
CA ILE A 5 45.03 0.66 26.68
C ILE A 5 44.04 0.79 25.52
N VAL A 6 44.52 0.83 24.27
CA VAL A 6 43.66 0.91 23.07
C VAL A 6 42.80 -0.34 22.93
N ILE A 7 43.36 -1.54 23.15
CA ILE A 7 42.61 -2.81 23.12
C ILE A 7 41.51 -2.81 24.18
N PHE A 8 41.78 -2.31 25.39
CA PHE A 8 40.80 -2.24 26.47
C PHE A 8 39.62 -1.33 26.13
N TYR A 9 39.87 -0.14 25.55
CA TYR A 9 38.79 0.74 25.09
C TYR A 9 37.99 0.16 23.92
N LEU A 10 38.64 -0.54 22.99
CA LEU A 10 37.97 -1.25 21.89
C LEU A 10 37.04 -2.35 22.41
N LEU A 11 37.49 -3.13 23.40
CA LEU A 11 36.67 -4.17 24.02
C LEU A 11 35.45 -3.58 24.74
N ILE A 12 35.61 -2.47 25.46
CA ILE A 12 34.48 -1.77 26.10
C ILE A 12 33.50 -1.21 25.05
N ALA A 13 34.00 -0.67 23.95
CA ALA A 13 33.15 -0.18 22.86
C ALA A 13 32.37 -1.32 22.20
N LEU A 14 33.00 -2.48 22.00
CA LEU A 14 32.37 -3.69 21.47
C LEU A 14 31.29 -4.25 22.40
N THR A 15 31.55 -4.33 23.70
CA THR A 15 30.53 -4.82 24.66
C THR A 15 29.33 -3.89 24.73
N LYS A 16 29.55 -2.57 24.78
CA LYS A 16 28.46 -1.59 24.76
C LYS A 16 27.69 -1.59 23.44
N ALA A 17 28.37 -1.74 22.31
CA ALA A 17 27.71 -1.86 21.01
C ALA A 17 26.84 -3.12 20.94
N GLN A 18 27.30 -4.22 21.53
CA GLN A 18 26.54 -5.47 21.58
C GLN A 18 25.33 -5.38 22.51
N GLU A 19 25.44 -4.72 23.67
CA GLU A 19 24.29 -4.43 24.55
C GLU A 19 23.24 -3.56 23.86
N VAL A 20 23.65 -2.47 23.21
CA VAL A 20 22.75 -1.58 22.45
C VAL A 20 22.08 -2.34 21.30
N TYR A 21 22.82 -3.19 20.58
CA TYR A 21 22.27 -4.03 19.51
C TYR A 21 21.20 -5.01 20.02
N GLN A 22 21.43 -5.65 21.18
CA GLN A 22 20.44 -6.54 21.79
C GLN A 22 19.19 -5.79 22.27
N GLN A 23 19.36 -4.60 22.85
CA GLN A 23 18.25 -3.76 23.32
C GLN A 23 17.33 -3.35 22.15
N THR A 24 17.90 -2.92 21.02
CA THR A 24 17.11 -2.55 19.82
C THR A 24 16.34 -3.70 19.18
N ASN A 25 16.72 -4.97 19.42
CA ASN A 25 15.98 -6.15 18.98
C ASN A 25 14.85 -6.53 19.94
N LEU A 26 15.01 -6.27 21.25
CA LEU A 26 13.96 -6.50 22.25
C LEU A 26 12.87 -5.42 22.22
N ASP A 27 13.22 -4.20 21.79
CA ASP A 27 12.33 -3.03 21.65
C ASP A 27 11.31 -3.14 20.51
N LYS A 28 11.19 -4.33 19.92
CA LYS A 28 10.53 -4.58 18.65
C LYS A 28 9.46 -5.68 18.73
N LEU A 29 9.06 -6.08 19.93
CA LEU A 29 7.95 -7.00 20.12
C LEU A 29 6.66 -6.23 20.45
N LEU A 30 5.64 -6.42 19.62
CA LEU A 30 4.28 -5.93 19.87
C LEU A 30 3.43 -7.09 20.38
N THR A 31 2.91 -6.95 21.60
CA THR A 31 2.02 -7.93 22.23
C THR A 31 0.61 -7.36 22.28
N ILE A 32 -0.34 -8.04 21.66
CA ILE A 32 -1.74 -7.63 21.62
C ILE A 32 -2.57 -8.63 22.43
N LYS A 33 -3.13 -8.18 23.54
CA LYS A 33 -4.09 -8.99 24.32
C LYS A 33 -5.48 -8.77 23.74
N LEU A 34 -6.11 -9.87 23.35
CA LEU A 34 -7.48 -9.89 22.87
C LEU A 34 -8.43 -10.20 24.02
N TYR A 35 -9.49 -9.41 24.10
CA TYR A 35 -10.60 -9.62 24.99
C TYR A 35 -11.89 -9.70 24.20
N HIS A 36 -12.84 -10.49 24.69
CA HIS A 36 -14.16 -10.56 24.09
C HIS A 36 -15.26 -10.25 25.08
N SER A 37 -16.44 -9.92 24.55
CA SER A 37 -17.68 -9.87 25.31
C SER A 37 -18.86 -10.20 24.39
N ILE A 38 -19.92 -10.76 24.97
CA ILE A 38 -21.10 -11.22 24.22
C ILE A 38 -22.24 -10.28 24.55
N ASN A 39 -22.86 -9.68 23.52
CA ASN A 39 -24.05 -8.84 23.58
C ASN A 39 -23.99 -7.56 24.46
N SER A 40 -22.93 -7.36 25.25
CA SER A 40 -22.64 -6.12 25.98
C SER A 40 -21.15 -5.79 25.88
N PRO A 41 -20.77 -4.52 25.68
CA PRO A 41 -19.39 -4.07 25.68
C PRO A 41 -18.82 -3.79 27.09
N ASP A 42 -19.52 -4.11 28.17
CA ASP A 42 -19.12 -3.66 29.52
C ASP A 42 -18.20 -4.67 30.24
N SER A 43 -18.34 -5.96 29.96
CA SER A 43 -17.61 -7.03 30.64
C SER A 43 -16.75 -7.83 29.66
N TYR A 44 -15.51 -7.38 29.49
CA TYR A 44 -14.51 -8.04 28.64
C TYR A 44 -13.74 -9.14 29.37
N LYS A 45 -13.75 -10.36 28.82
CA LYS A 45 -12.94 -11.50 29.27
C LYS A 45 -11.76 -11.74 28.34
N LEU A 46 -10.67 -12.30 28.87
CA LEU A 46 -9.48 -12.58 28.06
C LEU A 46 -9.78 -13.71 27.06
N ARG A 47 -9.49 -13.47 25.79
CA ARG A 47 -9.68 -14.44 24.69
C ARG A 47 -8.37 -15.09 24.26
N GLY A 48 -7.29 -14.31 24.27
CA GLY A 48 -5.98 -14.76 23.80
C GLY A 48 -4.98 -13.62 23.65
N THR A 49 -3.78 -13.97 23.22
CA THR A 49 -2.68 -13.03 23.02
C THR A 49 -2.04 -13.28 21.66
N ILE A 50 -1.83 -12.20 20.90
CA ILE A 50 -1.11 -12.21 19.62
C ILE A 50 0.24 -11.55 19.86
N ILE A 51 1.30 -12.22 19.42
CA ILE A 51 2.67 -11.75 19.53
C ILE A 51 3.19 -11.50 18.11
N ILE A 52 3.56 -10.25 17.84
CA ILE A 52 4.04 -9.79 16.54
C ILE A 52 5.51 -9.39 16.68
N PRO A 53 6.45 -10.18 16.12
CA PRO A 53 7.85 -9.78 16.05
C PRO A 53 8.05 -8.73 14.94
N SER A 54 8.68 -7.59 15.24
CA SER A 54 8.92 -6.53 14.24
C SER A 54 9.82 -6.95 13.08
N SER A 55 10.55 -8.07 13.19
CA SER A 55 11.52 -8.47 12.17
C SER A 55 10.88 -9.18 10.98
N LYS A 56 9.71 -9.84 11.14
CA LYS A 56 9.01 -10.57 10.07
C LYS A 56 7.51 -10.69 10.37
N GLU A 57 6.68 -10.11 9.51
CA GLU A 57 5.21 -10.25 9.54
C GLU A 57 4.73 -11.71 9.41
N LYS A 58 5.59 -12.63 8.95
CA LYS A 58 5.27 -14.05 8.74
C LYS A 58 5.40 -14.92 9.99
N ASP A 59 6.05 -14.42 11.05
CA ASP A 59 6.30 -15.18 12.28
C ASP A 59 5.28 -14.79 13.38
N LEU A 60 4.02 -14.58 12.99
CA LEU A 60 2.92 -14.27 13.91
C LEU A 60 2.62 -15.47 14.80
N VAL A 61 2.66 -15.26 16.12
CA VAL A 61 2.31 -16.30 17.10
C VAL A 61 0.99 -15.94 17.78
N ILE A 62 0.00 -16.82 17.63
CA ILE A 62 -1.30 -16.70 18.28
C ILE A 62 -1.34 -17.68 19.44
N LYS A 63 -1.65 -17.18 20.62
CA LYS A 63 -1.96 -18.01 21.80
C LYS A 63 -3.39 -17.73 22.19
N GLN A 64 -4.29 -18.63 21.83
CA GLN A 64 -5.65 -18.59 22.37
C GLN A 64 -5.61 -19.04 23.83
N ASP A 65 -6.49 -18.45 24.63
CA ASP A 65 -6.64 -18.85 26.03
C ASP A 65 -7.60 -20.06 26.12
N LYS A 66 -8.42 -20.14 27.16
CA LYS A 66 -9.34 -21.25 27.38
C LYS A 66 -10.46 -21.29 26.32
N PRO A 67 -11.00 -22.48 26.01
CA PRO A 67 -12.23 -22.60 25.21
C PRO A 67 -13.38 -21.87 25.90
N LEU A 68 -14.43 -21.58 25.14
CA LEU A 68 -15.64 -20.97 25.70
C LEU A 68 -16.27 -21.92 26.72
N THR A 69 -16.80 -21.34 27.80
CA THR A 69 -17.61 -22.09 28.78
C THR A 69 -19.00 -22.37 28.23
N ASP A 70 -19.67 -23.41 28.74
CA ASP A 70 -21.05 -23.75 28.33
C ASP A 70 -22.02 -22.57 28.51
N GLU A 71 -21.81 -21.74 29.55
CA GLU A 71 -22.57 -20.52 29.79
C GLU A 71 -22.36 -19.50 28.67
N GLU A 72 -21.12 -19.28 28.25
CA GLU A 72 -20.77 -18.36 27.15
C GLU A 72 -21.28 -18.86 25.80
N ILE A 73 -21.25 -20.17 25.57
CA ILE A 73 -21.81 -20.79 24.37
C ILE A 73 -23.33 -20.55 24.32
N ASN A 74 -24.03 -20.75 25.44
CA ASN A 74 -25.47 -20.49 25.53
C ASN A 74 -25.79 -19.00 25.32
N ASP A 75 -24.99 -18.10 25.89
CA ASP A 75 -25.19 -16.66 25.71
C ASP A 75 -24.87 -16.21 24.28
N LEU A 76 -23.88 -16.83 23.63
CA LEU A 76 -23.58 -16.60 22.22
C LEU A 76 -24.72 -17.09 21.32
N ASP A 77 -25.31 -18.26 21.60
CA ASP A 77 -26.47 -18.77 20.86
C ASP A 77 -27.71 -17.88 21.06
N LYS A 78 -27.98 -17.44 22.30
CA LYS A 78 -29.06 -16.46 22.57
C LYS A 78 -28.81 -15.15 21.83
N ALA A 79 -27.58 -14.64 21.83
CA ALA A 79 -27.25 -13.43 21.10
C ALA A 79 -27.47 -13.64 19.59
N ALA A 80 -27.04 -14.78 19.06
CA ALA A 80 -27.21 -15.13 17.65
C ALA A 80 -28.68 -15.17 17.20
N ARG A 81 -29.58 -15.74 18.02
CA ARG A 81 -31.04 -15.78 17.74
C ARG A 81 -31.72 -14.41 17.85
N ASN A 82 -31.15 -13.49 18.62
CA ASN A 82 -31.71 -12.17 18.89
C ASN A 82 -31.01 -11.04 18.10
N ASN A 83 -30.28 -11.38 17.02
CA ASN A 83 -29.50 -10.41 16.22
C ASN A 83 -28.52 -9.58 17.07
N GLY A 84 -27.95 -10.19 18.10
CA GLY A 84 -26.94 -9.62 18.98
C GLY A 84 -25.54 -9.68 18.37
N PHE A 85 -24.59 -9.08 19.08
CA PHE A 85 -23.22 -8.92 18.62
C PHE A 85 -22.21 -9.61 19.52
N TYR A 86 -21.12 -10.08 18.92
CA TYR A 86 -19.89 -10.45 19.60
C TYR A 86 -18.89 -9.31 19.48
N PHE A 87 -18.41 -8.80 20.60
CA PHE A 87 -17.45 -7.70 20.66
C PHE A 87 -16.05 -8.24 20.91
N LEU A 88 -15.09 -7.66 20.21
CA LEU A 88 -13.67 -7.93 20.35
C LEU A 88 -12.93 -6.65 20.68
N LYS A 89 -12.07 -6.70 21.70
CA LYS A 89 -11.21 -5.59 22.12
C LYS A 89 -9.77 -6.04 22.09
N ALA A 90 -8.93 -5.28 21.39
CA ALA A 90 -7.49 -5.48 21.35
C ALA A 90 -6.79 -4.38 22.14
N VAL A 91 -5.88 -4.79 23.03
CA VAL A 91 -5.04 -3.88 23.81
C VAL A 91 -3.57 -4.18 23.51
N ALA A 92 -2.86 -3.19 22.97
CA ALA A 92 -1.49 -3.33 22.51
C ALA A 92 -0.47 -2.84 23.55
N TYR A 93 0.53 -3.68 23.81
CA TYR A 93 1.66 -3.44 24.70
C TYR A 93 2.95 -3.56 23.90
N LYS A 94 3.84 -2.60 24.03
CA LYS A 94 5.19 -2.65 23.45
C LYS A 94 6.18 -3.09 24.51
N SER A 95 7.14 -3.94 24.16
CA SER A 95 8.17 -4.44 25.09
C SER A 95 8.89 -3.33 25.87
N THR A 96 9.07 -2.17 25.25
CA THR A 96 9.77 -0.99 25.82
C THR A 96 8.96 -0.24 26.89
N SER A 97 7.66 -0.50 27.04
CA SER A 97 6.79 0.19 28.00
C SER A 97 5.64 -0.72 28.46
N GLU A 98 5.53 -0.96 29.77
CA GLU A 98 4.39 -1.69 30.35
C GLU A 98 3.04 -0.98 30.16
N ASP A 99 3.08 0.30 29.77
CA ASP A 99 1.89 1.09 29.49
C ASP A 99 1.16 0.63 28.21
N GLN A 100 -0.18 0.60 28.30
CA GLN A 100 -1.04 0.37 27.16
C GLN A 100 -0.79 1.45 26.12
N THR A 101 -0.25 1.05 24.98
CA THR A 101 0.08 2.01 23.92
C THR A 101 -1.19 2.48 23.23
N LYS A 102 -2.05 1.54 22.81
CA LYS A 102 -3.31 1.80 22.09
C LYS A 102 -4.32 0.67 22.31
N MET A 103 -5.60 1.01 22.20
CA MET A 103 -6.73 0.08 22.26
C MET A 103 -7.60 0.25 21.01
N ALA A 104 -8.11 -0.86 20.49
CA ALA A 104 -9.09 -0.87 19.40
C ALA A 104 -10.18 -1.90 19.68
N THR A 105 -11.40 -1.60 19.22
CA THR A 105 -12.57 -2.47 19.37
C THR A 105 -13.20 -2.75 18.00
N SER A 106 -13.70 -3.96 17.82
CA SER A 106 -14.50 -4.38 16.67
C SER A 106 -15.67 -5.20 17.17
N PHE A 107 -16.69 -5.36 16.33
CA PHE A 107 -17.82 -6.24 16.62
C PHE A 107 -18.19 -7.02 15.35
N ILE A 108 -18.87 -8.14 15.54
CA ILE A 108 -19.47 -8.96 14.48
C ILE A 108 -20.83 -9.46 14.96
N GLU A 109 -21.74 -9.74 14.05
CA GLU A 109 -22.99 -10.43 14.39
C GLU A 109 -22.68 -11.79 15.03
N ALA A 110 -23.28 -12.07 16.19
CA ALA A 110 -23.07 -13.32 16.92
C ALA A 110 -23.47 -14.54 16.06
N CYS A 111 -24.54 -14.39 15.26
CA CYS A 111 -25.01 -15.40 14.31
C CYS A 111 -23.94 -15.83 13.30
N SER A 112 -23.22 -14.86 12.72
CA SER A 112 -22.17 -15.12 11.73
C SER A 112 -21.01 -15.95 12.31
N LEU A 113 -20.74 -15.80 13.60
CA LEU A 113 -19.67 -16.51 14.31
C LEU A 113 -20.11 -17.93 14.76
N VAL A 114 -21.37 -18.08 15.16
CA VAL A 114 -21.97 -19.38 15.48
C VAL A 114 -22.05 -20.24 14.22
N GLN A 115 -22.53 -19.69 13.11
CA GLN A 115 -22.67 -20.41 11.85
C GLN A 115 -21.32 -20.85 11.25
N SER A 116 -20.26 -20.06 11.48
CA SER A 116 -18.90 -20.43 11.08
C SER A 116 -18.23 -21.43 12.04
N GLY A 117 -18.87 -21.81 13.14
CA GLY A 117 -18.30 -22.72 14.14
C GLY A 117 -17.09 -22.12 14.87
N LEU A 118 -17.19 -20.85 15.29
CA LEU A 118 -16.09 -20.08 15.91
C LEU A 118 -14.85 -19.91 15.01
N SER A 119 -15.02 -20.08 13.70
CA SER A 119 -13.96 -19.84 12.72
C SER A 119 -13.98 -18.38 12.28
N ASP A 120 -12.94 -17.65 12.66
CA ASP A 120 -12.85 -16.21 12.50
C ASP A 120 -11.51 -15.73 11.93
N ILE A 121 -11.55 -14.56 11.32
CA ILE A 121 -10.41 -13.86 10.74
C ILE A 121 -10.30 -12.51 11.42
N ILE A 122 -9.21 -12.32 12.15
CA ILE A 122 -8.88 -11.05 12.81
C ILE A 122 -7.85 -10.33 11.95
N MET A 123 -8.19 -9.13 11.49
CA MET A 123 -7.28 -8.31 10.71
C MET A 123 -6.81 -7.11 11.55
N ILE A 124 -5.51 -7.04 11.76
CA ILE A 124 -4.83 -6.06 12.60
C ILE A 124 -4.16 -5.03 11.70
N SER A 125 -4.44 -3.76 11.94
CA SER A 125 -3.84 -2.65 11.19
C SER A 125 -2.81 -1.93 12.05
N LEU A 126 -1.58 -1.84 11.56
CA LEU A 126 -0.47 -1.15 12.22
C LEU A 126 -0.07 0.12 11.46
N ASP A 127 0.44 1.11 12.19
CA ASP A 127 1.10 2.28 11.60
C ASP A 127 2.53 1.96 11.14
N TYR A 128 3.19 2.95 10.53
CA TYR A 128 4.56 2.79 10.04
C TYR A 128 5.60 2.61 11.15
N TYR A 129 5.25 2.90 12.41
CA TYR A 129 6.06 2.65 13.60
C TYR A 129 5.67 1.34 14.31
N GLY A 130 4.80 0.53 13.72
CA GLY A 130 4.30 -0.71 14.30
C GLY A 130 3.42 -0.53 15.53
N ASN A 131 2.73 0.61 15.69
CA ASN A 131 1.67 0.76 16.71
C ASN A 131 0.32 0.29 16.15
N LEU A 132 -0.52 -0.26 17.03
CA LEU A 132 -1.89 -0.63 16.70
C LEU A 132 -2.74 0.59 16.31
N ILE A 133 -3.28 0.62 15.09
CA ILE A 133 -4.28 1.62 14.68
C ILE A 133 -5.68 1.08 14.90
N GLY A 134 -5.92 -0.17 14.52
CA GLY A 134 -7.26 -0.73 14.49
C GLY A 134 -7.27 -2.24 14.37
N ILE A 135 -8.45 -2.80 14.65
CA ILE A 135 -8.75 -4.21 14.44
C ILE A 135 -10.06 -4.33 13.66
N SER A 136 -10.19 -5.41 12.91
CA SER A 136 -11.43 -5.81 12.28
C SER A 136 -11.62 -7.32 12.45
N LEU A 137 -12.87 -7.71 12.65
CA LEU A 137 -13.26 -9.08 12.89
C LEU A 137 -14.26 -9.51 11.81
N THR A 138 -14.02 -10.67 11.20
CA THR A 138 -14.95 -11.29 10.26
C THR A 138 -14.97 -12.81 10.48
N SER A 139 -16.04 -13.50 10.11
CA SER A 139 -16.09 -14.96 10.17
C SER A 139 -15.69 -15.59 8.83
N THR A 140 -15.28 -16.85 8.85
CA THR A 140 -15.11 -17.61 7.59
C THR A 140 -16.49 -17.89 7.01
N ASN A 141 -16.82 -17.21 5.90
CA ASN A 141 -18.16 -17.12 5.30
C ASN A 141 -19.15 -16.35 6.18
N PRO A 142 -19.21 -15.01 6.05
CA PRO A 142 -20.10 -14.18 6.83
C PRO A 142 -21.54 -14.33 6.31
N THR A 143 -22.24 -15.32 6.83
CA THR A 143 -23.65 -15.56 6.55
C THR A 143 -24.39 -15.74 7.86
N CYS A 144 -25.58 -15.16 7.94
CA CYS A 144 -26.51 -15.39 9.03
C CYS A 144 -27.84 -15.88 8.44
N GLU A 145 -28.02 -17.20 8.39
CA GLU A 145 -29.26 -17.82 7.93
C GLU A 145 -30.12 -18.27 9.10
N SER A 146 -31.39 -17.87 9.11
CA SER A 146 -32.34 -18.25 10.17
C SER A 146 -32.63 -19.75 10.23
N SER A 147 -32.38 -20.48 9.13
CA SER A 147 -32.51 -21.94 9.04
C SER A 147 -31.49 -22.68 9.92
N TYR A 148 -30.33 -22.09 10.18
CA TYR A 148 -29.23 -22.73 10.92
C TYR A 148 -29.64 -23.06 12.37
N PHE A 149 -30.36 -22.15 13.02
CA PHE A 149 -30.83 -22.28 14.42
C PHE A 149 -31.96 -23.31 14.62
N SER A 150 -32.49 -23.91 13.55
CA SER A 150 -33.50 -24.97 13.65
C SER A 150 -32.91 -26.34 13.99
N THR A 151 -31.58 -26.48 13.88
CA THR A 151 -30.83 -27.67 14.25
C THR A 151 -29.95 -27.37 15.47
N ASP A 152 -29.74 -28.36 16.33
CA ASP A 152 -29.02 -28.25 17.61
C ASP A 152 -27.54 -27.91 17.37
N SER A 153 -27.27 -26.63 17.12
CA SER A 153 -26.02 -26.07 16.58
C SER A 153 -24.99 -25.78 17.67
N SER A 154 -25.39 -25.89 18.94
CA SER A 154 -24.59 -25.78 20.15
C SER A 154 -23.51 -26.87 20.26
N ASN A 155 -23.71 -28.05 19.66
CA ASN A 155 -22.83 -29.21 19.81
C ASN A 155 -21.48 -29.12 19.06
N LYS A 156 -21.16 -27.99 18.40
CA LYS A 156 -19.93 -27.81 17.61
C LYS A 156 -19.04 -26.64 18.05
N LEU A 157 -19.45 -25.88 19.06
CA LEU A 157 -18.72 -24.70 19.52
C LEU A 157 -17.80 -25.10 20.68
N ASP A 158 -16.52 -25.38 20.40
CA ASP A 158 -15.54 -25.77 21.42
C ASP A 158 -14.38 -24.76 21.47
N THR A 159 -13.54 -24.78 20.44
CA THR A 159 -12.36 -23.91 20.34
C THR A 159 -12.48 -22.91 19.19
N PHE A 160 -11.90 -21.72 19.38
CA PHE A 160 -11.83 -20.72 18.31
C PHE A 160 -10.86 -21.19 17.23
N ASN A 161 -11.27 -21.14 15.96
CA ASN A 161 -10.35 -21.32 14.85
C ASN A 161 -10.01 -19.96 14.23
N THR A 162 -8.97 -19.31 14.76
CA THR A 162 -8.65 -17.92 14.40
C THR A 162 -7.50 -17.83 13.41
N THR A 163 -7.75 -17.16 12.30
CA THR A 163 -6.71 -16.71 11.37
C THR A 163 -6.42 -15.23 11.59
N VAL A 164 -5.16 -14.87 11.83
CA VAL A 164 -4.77 -13.45 11.97
C VAL A 164 -4.13 -12.96 10.68
N LYS A 165 -4.58 -11.79 10.20
CA LYS A 165 -3.99 -11.07 9.07
C LYS A 165 -3.41 -9.76 9.56
N LEU A 166 -2.19 -9.46 9.15
CA LEU A 166 -1.54 -8.20 9.46
C LEU A 166 -1.58 -7.29 8.24
N ILE A 167 -2.00 -6.04 8.44
CA ILE A 167 -1.89 -4.97 7.45
C ILE A 167 -1.00 -3.90 8.05
N SER A 168 0.18 -3.75 7.46
CA SER A 168 1.11 -2.67 7.77
C SER A 168 1.09 -1.63 6.66
N THR A 169 1.35 -0.37 7.00
CA THR A 169 1.47 0.70 6.01
C THR A 169 2.66 0.46 5.10
N THR A 170 2.42 0.42 3.80
CA THR A 170 3.47 0.38 2.78
C THR A 170 3.67 1.78 2.18
N LEU A 171 4.87 2.06 1.69
CA LEU A 171 5.12 3.27 0.93
C LEU A 171 4.34 3.19 -0.40
N GLY A 172 3.65 4.27 -0.73
CA GLY A 172 2.94 4.38 -2.00
C GLY A 172 3.88 4.34 -3.19
N PRO A 173 3.36 4.02 -4.40
CA PRO A 173 4.17 4.05 -5.60
C PRO A 173 4.67 5.47 -5.85
N VAL A 174 5.97 5.59 -6.14
CA VAL A 174 6.57 6.87 -6.56
C VAL A 174 6.14 7.13 -8.00
N PRO A 175 5.78 8.38 -8.38
CA PRO A 175 5.41 8.69 -9.75
C PRO A 175 6.57 8.41 -10.72
N ASP A 176 6.24 7.86 -11.90
CA ASP A 176 7.22 7.66 -12.97
C ASP A 176 7.54 8.99 -13.65
N THR A 177 8.47 9.74 -13.04
CA THR A 177 8.99 10.98 -13.62
C THR A 177 10.00 10.72 -14.74
N LEU A 178 10.56 9.52 -14.84
CA LEU A 178 11.59 9.20 -15.83
C LEU A 178 10.98 9.14 -17.23
N SER A 179 9.83 8.51 -17.40
CA SER A 179 9.16 8.47 -18.70
C SER A 179 8.70 9.85 -19.17
N TYR A 180 8.20 10.68 -18.26
CA TYR A 180 7.87 12.07 -18.56
C TYR A 180 9.11 12.89 -18.98
N ILE A 181 10.22 12.77 -18.25
CA ILE A 181 11.47 13.45 -18.59
C ILE A 181 11.98 13.00 -19.97
N GLN A 182 12.00 11.69 -20.24
CA GLN A 182 12.42 11.15 -21.53
C GLN A 182 11.54 11.67 -22.67
N ARG A 183 10.22 11.72 -22.48
CA ARG A 183 9.30 12.29 -23.46
C ARG A 183 9.56 13.77 -23.69
N MET A 184 9.76 14.55 -22.62
CA MET A 184 10.07 15.97 -22.71
C MET A 184 11.40 16.22 -23.43
N GLU A 185 12.42 15.39 -23.17
CA GLU A 185 13.71 15.44 -23.84
C GLU A 185 13.58 15.07 -25.32
N GLN A 186 12.77 14.06 -25.64
CA GLN A 186 12.49 13.68 -27.02
C GLN A 186 11.78 14.81 -27.77
N GLU A 187 10.72 15.38 -27.21
CA GLU A 187 10.00 16.51 -27.81
C GLU A 187 10.90 17.74 -27.97
N LYS A 188 11.77 18.01 -26.99
CA LYS A 188 12.78 19.07 -27.09
C LYS A 188 13.79 18.79 -28.20
N ASN A 189 14.28 17.55 -28.30
CA ASN A 189 15.22 17.13 -29.33
C ASN A 189 14.59 17.18 -30.73
N GLU A 190 13.31 16.86 -30.87
CA GLU A 190 12.55 16.98 -32.10
C GLU A 190 12.34 18.44 -32.50
N LYS A 191 12.01 19.34 -31.56
CA LYS A 191 11.91 20.78 -31.82
C LYS A 191 13.26 21.37 -32.27
N LEU A 192 14.35 21.03 -31.60
CA LEU A 192 15.71 21.47 -31.97
C LEU A 192 16.17 20.89 -33.32
N ARG A 193 15.64 19.72 -33.73
CA ARG A 193 15.88 19.14 -35.06
C ARG A 193 14.98 19.76 -36.12
N GLY A 194 13.75 20.15 -35.78
CA GLY A 194 12.77 20.80 -36.67
C GLY A 194 13.16 22.20 -37.13
N ASP A 195 13.89 22.96 -36.30
CA ASP A 195 14.44 24.28 -36.69
C ASP A 195 15.58 24.20 -37.73
N LYS A 196 15.99 22.99 -38.12
CA LYS A 196 17.00 22.74 -39.17
C LYS A 196 16.39 22.41 -40.54
N VAL A 197 15.09 22.65 -40.74
CA VAL A 197 14.48 22.61 -42.08
C VAL A 197 14.96 23.83 -42.88
N ASP A 198 16.16 23.70 -43.46
CA ASP A 198 16.75 24.55 -44.50
C ASP A 198 16.32 26.04 -44.48
N ASN A 199 16.96 26.85 -43.64
CA ASN A 199 16.70 28.30 -43.50
C ASN A 199 17.16 29.15 -44.72
N ARG A 200 17.40 28.54 -45.89
CA ARG A 200 17.72 29.28 -47.12
C ARG A 200 16.45 29.95 -47.65
N SER A 201 16.53 31.22 -48.01
CA SER A 201 15.39 31.96 -48.57
C SER A 201 14.84 31.24 -49.81
N PHE A 202 13.53 31.33 -50.06
CA PHE A 202 12.88 30.75 -51.24
C PHE A 202 13.64 31.08 -52.54
N PHE A 203 14.05 32.34 -52.71
CA PHE A 203 14.86 32.76 -53.84
C PHE A 203 16.24 32.09 -53.87
N GLY A 204 16.92 31.93 -52.72
CA GLY A 204 18.19 31.20 -52.64
C GLY A 204 18.09 29.72 -53.01
N LYS A 205 16.92 29.10 -52.84
CA LYS A 205 16.67 27.70 -53.21
C LYS A 205 16.28 27.53 -54.68
N TYR A 206 15.52 28.49 -55.23
CA TYR A 206 14.90 28.36 -56.55
C TYR A 206 15.46 29.30 -57.63
N TRP A 207 16.46 30.16 -57.34
CA TRP A 207 17.00 31.11 -58.32
C TRP A 207 17.45 30.46 -59.63
N MET A 208 18.08 29.28 -59.57
CA MET A 208 18.53 28.55 -60.75
C MET A 208 17.37 28.16 -61.68
N TYR A 209 16.16 27.98 -61.15
CA TYR A 209 14.97 27.66 -61.94
C TYR A 209 14.18 28.90 -62.36
N ILE A 210 14.17 29.95 -61.52
CA ILE A 210 13.49 31.21 -61.80
C ILE A 210 14.19 31.96 -62.94
N VAL A 211 15.52 32.03 -62.93
CA VAL A 211 16.29 32.80 -63.93
C VAL A 211 16.06 32.32 -65.37
N PRO A 212 16.15 31.01 -65.70
CA PRO A 212 15.88 30.53 -67.05
C PRO A 212 14.46 30.80 -67.54
N VAL A 213 13.45 30.68 -66.65
CA VAL A 213 12.04 30.92 -67.00
C VAL A 213 11.80 32.39 -67.32
N VAL A 214 12.34 33.31 -66.52
CA VAL A 214 12.21 34.75 -66.76
C VAL A 214 12.93 35.16 -68.06
N ILE A 215 14.12 34.62 -68.32
CA ILE A 215 14.83 34.85 -69.59
C ILE A 215 14.01 34.35 -70.77
N PHE A 216 13.44 33.15 -70.68
CA PHE A 216 12.59 32.60 -71.74
C PHE A 216 11.37 33.50 -72.02
N VAL A 217 10.67 33.94 -70.97
CA VAL A 217 9.51 34.84 -71.09
C VAL A 217 9.89 36.21 -71.69
N LEU A 218 11.06 36.76 -71.36
CA LEU A 218 11.55 38.01 -71.95
C LEU A 218 11.88 37.85 -73.43
N ILE A 219 12.54 36.76 -73.82
CA ILE A 219 12.84 36.47 -75.23
C ILE A 219 11.55 36.22 -76.02
N SER A 220 10.57 35.51 -75.45
CA SER A 220 9.26 35.30 -76.09
C SER A 220 8.45 36.59 -76.24
N ASN A 221 8.53 37.52 -75.28
CA ASN A 221 7.93 38.86 -75.42
C ASN A 221 8.67 39.71 -76.48
N LEU A 222 10.00 39.64 -76.54
CA LEU A 222 10.81 40.35 -77.55
C LEU A 222 10.66 39.75 -78.97
N ALA A 223 10.32 38.46 -79.08
CA ALA A 223 10.09 37.76 -80.34
C ALA A 223 8.62 37.82 -80.82
N SER A 224 7.76 38.57 -80.13
CA SER A 224 6.40 38.87 -80.62
C SER A 224 6.49 39.79 -81.84
N PRO A 225 5.94 39.41 -83.01
CA PRO A 225 6.18 40.11 -84.27
C PRO A 225 5.25 41.33 -84.42
N GLU A 226 5.44 42.37 -83.61
CA GLU A 226 4.75 43.67 -83.80
C GLU A 226 5.67 44.89 -83.56
N GLY A 227 6.99 44.70 -83.43
CA GLY A 227 7.94 45.79 -83.12
C GLY A 227 9.00 46.11 -84.18
N MET A 228 9.04 45.43 -85.33
CA MET A 228 10.13 45.55 -86.32
C MET A 228 9.71 46.11 -87.69
N GLU A 229 8.56 46.78 -87.80
CA GLU A 229 8.07 47.39 -89.06
C GLU A 229 7.88 48.93 -88.97
N GLN A 230 8.71 49.64 -88.21
CA GLN A 230 8.74 51.12 -88.27
C GLN A 230 10.14 51.75 -88.31
N ALA A 231 11.22 50.96 -88.34
CA ALA A 231 12.60 51.48 -88.43
C ALA A 231 13.18 51.43 -89.85
N ALA A 232 12.34 51.36 -90.89
CA ALA A 232 12.75 51.40 -92.30
C ALA A 232 11.90 52.41 -93.11
N ALA A 233 11.64 53.60 -92.55
CA ALA A 233 11.18 54.76 -93.32
C ALA A 233 11.33 56.05 -92.48
N ARG A 234 12.54 56.61 -92.44
CA ARG A 234 12.83 58.06 -92.46
C ARG A 234 14.32 58.32 -92.45
#